data_AF-A0A932JJG3-F1
#
_entry.id   AF-A0A932JJG3-F1
#
_cell.length_a   1.000
_cell.length_b   1.000
_cell.length_c   1.000
_cell.angle_alpha   90.00
_cell.angle_beta   90.00
_cell.angle_gamma   90.00
#
_symmetry.space_group_name_H-M   'P 1'
#
loop_
_entity.id
_entity.type
_entity.pdbx_description
1 polymer ?
#
loop_
_entity_poly.entity_id
_entity_poly.type
_entity_poly.pdbx_seq_one_letter_code
_entity_poly.pdbx_strand_id
1 'polypeptide(L)'
;IEFARNVLKLNGAHSTEFDQKSRYPVIDLLPEQKSVKNLGATMRLGTYECTLKKGSLAHKAYGTTNISERHRHRFEVNNKFHKLLEDAGLSIAGLHAPKNLVEIVEIKDHPWFLASQFHPEFKSRPEAPHPLFRDFVAACVDRARAPARNPIHA
;
A
#
# COMPACT_ATOMS: atom_id res chain seq x y z
N ILE A 1 -0.76 -8.45 -5.63
CA ILE A 1 -0.93 -9.66 -6.50
C ILE A 1 -0.15 -9.51 -7.80
N GLU A 2 -0.42 -8.47 -8.60
CA GLU A 2 0.28 -8.20 -9.87
C GLU A 2 1.81 -8.22 -9.70
N PHE A 3 2.35 -7.40 -8.80
CA PHE A 3 3.79 -7.36 -8.51
C PHE A 3 4.38 -8.74 -8.16
N ALA A 4 3.67 -9.52 -7.34
CA ALA A 4 4.10 -10.86 -6.96
C ALA A 4 4.14 -11.83 -8.15
N ARG A 5 3.22 -11.72 -9.10
CA ARG A 5 3.21 -12.55 -10.31
C ARG A 5 4.29 -12.10 -11.30
N ASN A 6 4.41 -10.80 -11.53
CA ASN A 6 5.22 -10.28 -12.63
C ASN A 6 6.68 -10.02 -12.26
N VAL A 7 6.95 -9.55 -11.04
CA VAL A 7 8.32 -9.27 -10.56
C VAL A 7 8.88 -10.51 -9.85
N LEU A 8 8.15 -11.05 -8.88
CA LEU A 8 8.60 -12.20 -8.09
C LEU A 8 8.39 -13.56 -8.78
N LYS A 9 7.72 -13.60 -9.94
CA LYS A 9 7.41 -14.83 -10.69
C LYS A 9 6.63 -15.89 -9.88
N LEU A 10 5.88 -15.45 -8.88
CA LEU A 10 5.02 -16.32 -8.07
C LEU A 10 3.72 -16.61 -8.82
N ASN A 11 3.82 -17.47 -9.83
CA ASN A 11 2.67 -17.94 -10.60
C ASN A 11 1.66 -18.63 -9.66
N GLY A 12 0.42 -18.12 -9.65
CA GLY A 12 -0.61 -18.57 -8.71
C GLY A 12 -0.70 -17.74 -7.42
N ALA A 13 0.04 -16.63 -7.29
CA ALA A 13 -0.19 -15.69 -6.19
C ALA A 13 -1.58 -15.08 -6.27
N HIS A 14 -2.32 -15.06 -5.15
CA HIS A 14 -3.68 -14.55 -5.08
C HIS A 14 -4.04 -14.05 -3.67
N SER A 15 -5.15 -13.33 -3.56
CA SER A 15 -5.88 -13.12 -2.30
C SER A 15 -6.69 -14.36 -1.94
N THR A 16 -6.67 -14.75 -0.66
CA THR A 16 -7.53 -15.81 -0.11
C THR A 16 -9.01 -15.42 -0.07
N GLU A 17 -9.33 -14.14 -0.28
CA GLU A 17 -10.69 -13.67 -0.51
C GLU A 17 -11.34 -14.36 -1.73
N PHE A 18 -10.56 -14.55 -2.79
CA PHE A 18 -11.05 -15.10 -4.06
C PHE A 18 -10.57 -16.54 -4.30
N ASP A 19 -9.37 -16.88 -3.82
CA ASP A 19 -8.81 -18.22 -3.96
C ASP A 19 -8.17 -18.67 -2.63
N GLN A 20 -8.97 -19.38 -1.83
CA GLN A 20 -8.55 -19.93 -0.54
C GLN A 20 -7.46 -21.01 -0.68
N LYS A 21 -7.28 -21.59 -1.87
CA LYS A 21 -6.28 -22.63 -2.15
C LYS A 21 -5.04 -22.09 -2.87
N SER A 22 -4.94 -20.77 -2.99
CA SER A 22 -3.82 -20.06 -3.59
C SER A 22 -2.49 -20.60 -3.06
N ARG A 23 -1.60 -20.98 -3.97
CA ARG A 23 -0.25 -21.46 -3.63
C ARG A 23 0.57 -20.38 -2.93
N TYR A 24 0.32 -19.11 -3.26
CA TYR A 24 0.98 -17.96 -2.66
C TYR A 24 -0.07 -16.94 -2.20
N PRO A 25 -0.61 -17.10 -0.98
CA PRO A 25 -1.64 -16.22 -0.43
C PRO A 25 -1.02 -14.88 0.02
N VAL A 26 -0.70 -14.02 -0.96
CA VAL A 26 -0.02 -12.74 -0.74
C VAL A 26 -0.92 -11.70 -0.07
N ILE A 27 -2.23 -11.84 -0.23
CA ILE A 27 -3.25 -11.09 0.50
C ILE A 27 -4.07 -12.12 1.29
N ASP A 28 -4.22 -11.94 2.59
CA ASP A 28 -4.84 -12.93 3.46
C ASP A 28 -5.47 -12.29 4.70
N LEU A 29 -6.32 -13.04 5.41
CA LEU A 29 -6.72 -12.68 6.78
C LEU A 29 -5.53 -12.93 7.72
N LEU A 30 -5.45 -12.12 8.79
CA LEU A 30 -4.47 -12.38 9.84
C LEU A 30 -4.70 -13.76 10.47
N PRO A 31 -3.65 -14.48 10.90
CA PRO A 31 -3.80 -15.82 11.46
C PRO A 31 -4.83 -15.90 12.59
N GLU A 32 -4.89 -14.88 13.45
CA GLU A 32 -5.81 -14.81 14.59
C GLU A 32 -7.27 -14.64 14.14
N GLN A 33 -7.50 -14.16 12.92
CA GLN A 33 -8.81 -13.90 12.35
C GLN A 33 -9.38 -15.11 11.57
N LYS A 34 -8.55 -16.11 11.25
CA LYS A 34 -8.98 -17.27 10.44
C LYS A 34 -9.92 -18.22 11.17
N SER A 35 -9.86 -18.27 12.49
CA SER A 35 -10.75 -19.09 13.33
C SER A 35 -12.11 -18.41 13.61
N VAL A 36 -12.26 -17.15 13.21
CA VAL A 36 -13.46 -16.35 13.47
C VAL A 36 -14.54 -16.69 12.45
N LYS A 37 -15.60 -17.37 12.90
CA LYS A 37 -16.74 -17.77 12.04
C LYS A 37 -17.55 -16.58 11.52
N ASN A 38 -17.55 -15.45 12.23
CA ASN A 38 -18.24 -14.23 11.82
C ASN A 38 -17.25 -13.20 11.28
N LEU A 39 -17.16 -13.07 9.95
CA LEU A 39 -16.29 -12.13 9.26
C LEU A 39 -16.54 -10.65 9.64
N GLY A 40 -17.64 -10.31 10.31
CA GLY A 40 -17.83 -8.99 10.91
C GLY A 40 -16.74 -8.66 11.94
N ALA A 41 -16.30 -9.65 12.72
CA ALA A 41 -15.31 -9.47 13.78
C ALA A 41 -13.86 -9.36 13.27
N THR A 42 -13.61 -9.58 11.97
CA THR A 42 -12.27 -9.42 11.36
C THR A 42 -12.07 -8.05 10.71
N MET A 43 -13.10 -7.20 10.70
CA MET A 43 -13.04 -5.88 10.10
C MET A 43 -12.14 -4.93 10.89
N ARG A 44 -11.17 -4.31 10.21
CA ARG A 44 -10.55 -3.07 10.67
C ARG A 44 -11.45 -1.92 10.25
N LEU A 45 -12.08 -1.29 11.24
CA LEU A 45 -13.04 -0.21 11.02
C LEU A 45 -12.67 0.99 11.92
N GLY A 46 -12.41 2.13 11.30
CA GLY A 46 -12.13 3.37 12.02
C GLY A 46 -10.72 3.89 11.80
N THR A 47 -10.23 4.70 12.74
CA THR A 47 -8.94 5.37 12.63
C THR A 47 -7.83 4.48 13.21
N TYR A 48 -6.77 4.24 12.44
CA TYR A 48 -5.58 3.50 12.87
C TYR A 48 -4.32 4.31 12.59
N GLU A 49 -3.30 4.11 13.41
CA GLU A 49 -1.99 4.73 13.24
C GLU A 49 -1.18 4.04 12.14
N CYS A 50 -0.42 4.83 11.40
CA CYS A 50 0.54 4.38 10.41
C CYS A 50 1.86 5.14 10.60
N THR A 51 2.96 4.40 10.70
CA THR A 51 4.32 4.93 10.78
C THR A 51 4.95 4.87 9.39
N LEU A 52 5.33 6.04 8.88
CA LEU A 52 5.90 6.24 7.55
C LEU A 52 7.41 6.05 7.55
N LYS A 53 7.94 5.39 6.52
CA LYS A 53 9.38 5.26 6.29
C LYS A 53 9.96 6.62 5.91
N LYS A 54 10.92 7.12 6.69
CA LYS A 54 11.57 8.42 6.41
C LYS A 54 12.13 8.45 4.98
N GLY A 55 11.83 9.55 4.27
CA GLY A 55 12.28 9.77 2.90
C GLY A 55 11.39 9.15 1.81
N SER A 56 10.36 8.37 2.17
CA SER A 56 9.35 7.86 1.23
C SER A 56 8.52 8.99 0.59
N LEU A 57 7.81 8.70 -0.49
CA LEU A 57 6.86 9.65 -1.08
C LEU A 57 5.78 10.03 -0.06
N ALA A 58 5.25 9.04 0.67
CA ALA A 58 4.28 9.27 1.74
C ALA A 58 4.83 10.21 2.81
N HIS A 59 6.04 9.96 3.33
CA HIS A 59 6.67 10.80 4.34
C HIS A 59 6.85 12.24 3.87
N LYS A 60 7.27 12.42 2.61
CA LYS A 60 7.43 13.76 2.02
C LYS A 60 6.08 14.48 1.88
N ALA A 61 5.04 13.77 1.43
CA ALA A 61 3.71 14.35 1.25
C ALA A 61 3.05 14.77 2.57
N TYR A 62 3.13 13.92 3.59
CA TYR A 62 2.58 14.21 4.91
C TYR A 62 3.44 15.17 5.73
N GLY A 63 4.75 15.22 5.49
CA GLY A 63 5.69 16.05 6.26
C GLY A 63 5.95 15.55 7.68
N THR A 64 5.47 14.36 8.04
CA THR A 64 5.63 13.74 9.36
C THR A 64 5.82 12.23 9.23
N THR A 65 6.36 11.60 10.28
CA THR A 65 6.57 10.16 10.35
C THR A 65 5.34 9.41 10.88
N ASN A 66 4.56 9.99 11.79
CA ASN A 66 3.42 9.32 12.39
C ASN A 66 2.12 9.97 11.91
N ILE A 67 1.26 9.18 11.30
CA ILE A 67 -0.05 9.60 10.81
C ILE A 67 -1.14 8.70 11.39
N SER A 68 -2.40 9.12 11.24
CA SER A 68 -3.55 8.27 11.47
C SER A 68 -4.47 8.34 10.27
N GLU A 69 -5.12 7.24 9.88
CA GLU A 69 -6.00 7.22 8.72
C GLU A 69 -7.22 6.32 8.91
N ARG A 70 -8.26 6.51 8.10
CA ARG A 70 -9.51 5.74 8.21
C ARG A 70 -9.47 4.47 7.37
N HIS A 71 -9.83 3.35 7.99
CA HIS A 71 -9.77 2.02 7.40
C HIS A 71 -11.16 1.39 7.41
N ARG A 72 -11.44 0.58 6.37
CA ARG A 72 -12.63 -0.27 6.28
C ARG A 72 -12.34 -1.49 5.39
N HIS A 73 -11.51 -2.39 5.88
CA HIS A 73 -11.14 -3.63 5.18
C HIS A 73 -10.90 -4.78 6.17
N ARG A 74 -10.75 -5.99 5.63
CA ARG A 74 -10.52 -7.23 6.40
C ARG A 74 -9.20 -7.90 6.06
N PHE A 75 -8.86 -7.91 4.78
CA PHE A 75 -7.68 -8.59 4.28
C PHE A 75 -6.46 -7.69 4.36
N GLU A 76 -5.31 -8.32 4.59
CA GLU A 76 -4.03 -7.70 4.81
C GLU A 76 -3.00 -8.27 3.84
N VAL A 77 -1.88 -7.57 3.66
CA VAL A 77 -0.69 -8.20 3.08
C VAL A 77 -0.23 -9.28 4.04
N ASN A 78 0.03 -10.49 3.52
CA ASN A 78 0.50 -11.57 4.35
C ASN A 78 1.97 -11.33 4.75
N ASN A 79 2.22 -11.18 6.05
CA ASN A 79 3.53 -10.86 6.63
C ASN A 79 4.67 -11.79 6.15
N LYS A 80 4.36 -13.04 5.77
CA LYS A 80 5.34 -13.99 5.19
C LYS A 80 5.99 -13.48 3.89
N PHE A 81 5.33 -12.58 3.17
CA PHE A 81 5.80 -12.03 1.90
C PHE A 81 6.48 -10.67 2.03
N HIS A 82 6.51 -10.04 3.21
CA HIS A 82 7.07 -8.69 3.39
C HIS A 82 8.49 -8.58 2.87
N LYS A 83 9.38 -9.42 3.40
CA LYS A 83 10.79 -9.41 3.02
C LYS A 83 10.97 -9.66 1.53
N LEU A 84 10.22 -10.62 0.98
CA LEU A 84 10.29 -10.95 -0.44
C LEU A 84 9.84 -9.77 -1.33
N LEU A 85 8.80 -9.04 -0.93
CA LEU A 85 8.32 -7.85 -1.64
C LEU A 85 9.33 -6.71 -1.57
N GLU A 86 9.88 -6.42 -0.39
CA GLU A 86 10.88 -5.35 -0.22
C GLU A 86 12.18 -5.67 -0.98
N ASP A 87 12.70 -6.90 -0.87
CA ASP A 87 13.92 -7.31 -1.55
C ASP A 87 13.79 -7.22 -3.09
N ALA A 88 12.57 -7.36 -3.61
CA ALA A 88 12.27 -7.23 -5.04
C ALA A 88 11.95 -5.80 -5.51
N GLY A 89 11.99 -4.81 -4.60
CA GLY A 89 11.85 -3.40 -4.94
C GLY A 89 10.48 -2.78 -4.69
N LEU A 90 9.53 -3.52 -4.09
CA LEU A 90 8.29 -2.93 -3.57
C LEU A 90 8.54 -2.45 -2.14
N SER A 91 8.83 -1.18 -1.98
CA SER A 91 9.13 -0.61 -0.66
C SER A 91 7.87 -0.53 0.19
N ILE A 92 7.93 -1.09 1.40
CA ILE A 92 6.92 -0.87 2.43
C ILE A 92 7.17 0.52 3.01
N ALA A 93 6.31 1.47 2.66
CA ALA A 93 6.48 2.89 2.97
C ALA A 93 5.68 3.33 4.20
N GLY A 94 4.71 2.52 4.64
CA GLY A 94 3.89 2.78 5.82
C GLY A 94 3.48 1.47 6.49
N LEU A 95 3.60 1.42 7.82
CA LEU A 95 3.26 0.26 8.64
C LEU A 95 2.39 0.63 9.84
N HIS A 96 1.41 -0.21 10.16
CA HIS A 96 0.81 -0.23 11.49
C HIS A 96 1.71 -1.05 12.41
N ALA A 97 2.60 -0.37 13.14
CA ALA A 97 3.66 -0.99 13.93
C ALA A 97 3.19 -2.08 14.93
N PRO A 98 2.08 -1.91 15.68
CA PRO A 98 1.66 -2.89 16.69
C PRO A 98 1.41 -4.31 16.15
N LYS A 99 0.99 -4.42 14.89
CA LYS A 99 0.70 -5.72 14.24
C LYS A 99 1.54 -5.96 12.98
N ASN A 100 2.48 -5.06 12.70
CA ASN A 100 3.31 -5.08 11.50
C ASN A 100 2.48 -5.22 10.21
N LEU A 101 1.42 -4.42 10.06
CA LEU A 101 0.53 -4.46 8.89
C LEU A 101 0.96 -3.42 7.85
N VAL A 102 0.96 -3.79 6.57
CA VAL A 102 1.31 -2.89 5.48
C VAL A 102 0.17 -1.94 5.18
N GLU A 103 0.43 -0.66 5.38
CA GLU A 103 -0.55 0.40 5.13
C GLU A 103 -0.28 1.13 3.82
N ILE A 104 1.01 1.28 3.46
CA ILE A 104 1.43 1.97 2.24
C ILE A 104 2.59 1.21 1.58
N VAL A 105 2.49 1.01 0.27
CA VAL A 105 3.59 0.53 -0.58
C VAL A 105 3.95 1.55 -1.65
N GLU A 106 5.22 1.55 -2.03
CA GLU A 106 5.78 2.39 -3.10
C GLU A 106 6.66 1.54 -4.03
N ILE A 107 6.74 1.91 -5.30
CA ILE A 107 7.71 1.33 -6.25
C ILE A 107 8.86 2.30 -6.42
N LYS A 108 10.08 1.80 -6.17
CA LYS A 108 11.30 2.58 -6.37
C LYS A 108 11.44 2.97 -7.84
N ASP A 109 11.99 4.17 -8.09
CA ASP A 109 12.29 4.70 -9.43
C ASP A 109 11.07 5.02 -10.32
N HIS A 110 9.85 4.88 -9.79
CA HIS A 110 8.65 5.43 -10.42
C HIS A 110 8.40 6.88 -9.95
N PRO A 111 8.05 7.84 -10.84
CA PRO A 111 7.91 9.26 -10.48
C PRO A 111 6.86 9.49 -9.39
N TRP A 112 5.77 8.72 -9.43
CA TRP A 112 4.77 8.66 -8.36
C TRP A 112 4.04 7.32 -8.40
N PHE A 113 4.48 6.36 -7.59
CA PHE A 113 3.74 5.12 -7.35
C PHE A 113 3.61 4.94 -5.84
N LEU A 114 2.39 5.11 -5.36
CA LEU A 114 2.03 4.94 -3.96
C LEU A 114 0.65 4.31 -3.92
N ALA A 115 0.50 3.24 -3.16
CA ALA A 115 -0.80 2.62 -2.89
C ALA A 115 -0.99 2.52 -1.38
N SER A 116 -2.13 3.01 -0.90
CA SER A 116 -2.55 2.94 0.50
C SER A 116 -3.69 1.95 0.69
N GLN A 117 -3.79 1.36 1.88
CA GLN A 117 -4.91 0.50 2.27
C GLN A 117 -6.08 1.30 2.86
N PHE A 118 -5.78 2.43 3.49
CA PHE A 118 -6.76 3.34 4.06
C PHE A 118 -7.46 4.23 3.01
N HIS A 119 -8.44 5.00 3.49
CA HIS A 119 -9.32 5.87 2.72
C HIS A 119 -8.95 7.37 2.89
N PRO A 120 -7.98 7.90 2.12
CA PRO A 120 -7.56 9.30 2.20
C PRO A 120 -8.69 10.29 1.87
N GLU A 121 -9.69 9.86 1.10
CA GLU A 121 -10.86 10.65 0.72
C GLU A 121 -11.65 11.17 1.92
N PHE A 122 -11.70 10.44 3.03
CA PHE A 122 -12.47 10.87 4.20
C PHE A 122 -11.83 12.03 4.97
N LYS A 123 -10.52 12.27 4.77
CA LYS A 123 -9.77 13.36 5.40
C LYS A 123 -9.51 14.56 4.49
N SER A 124 -9.78 14.44 3.18
CA SER A 124 -9.65 15.56 2.24
C SER A 124 -10.75 16.60 2.45
N ARG A 125 -10.40 17.90 2.42
CA ARG A 125 -11.33 19.03 2.48
C ARG A 125 -11.03 20.03 1.34
N PRO A 126 -12.00 20.86 0.91
CA PRO A 126 -11.75 21.88 -0.13
C PRO A 126 -10.58 22.82 0.18
N GLU A 127 -10.50 23.29 1.42
CA GLU A 127 -9.46 24.20 1.93
C GLU A 127 -8.18 23.47 2.39
N ALA A 128 -8.25 22.15 2.56
CA ALA A 128 -7.16 21.31 3.02
C ALA A 128 -7.21 19.97 2.27
N PRO A 129 -6.77 19.94 0.99
CA PRO A 129 -6.75 18.71 0.22
C PRO A 129 -5.80 17.70 0.86
N HIS A 130 -6.19 16.43 0.83
CA HIS A 130 -5.37 15.37 1.39
C HIS A 130 -3.97 15.35 0.74
N PRO A 131 -2.87 15.23 1.51
CA PRO A 131 -1.51 15.38 0.99
C PRO A 131 -1.18 14.41 -0.14
N LEU A 132 -1.65 13.16 -0.06
CA LEU A 132 -1.43 12.17 -1.15
C LEU A 132 -2.08 12.59 -2.48
N PHE A 133 -3.24 13.25 -2.45
CA PHE A 133 -3.90 13.72 -3.67
C PHE A 133 -3.24 14.98 -4.21
N ARG A 134 -2.91 15.93 -3.32
CA ARG A 134 -2.20 17.16 -3.67
C ARG A 134 -0.88 16.83 -4.38
N ASP A 135 -0.09 15.92 -3.81
CA ASP A 135 1.24 15.60 -4.33
C ASP A 135 1.17 14.69 -5.56
N PHE A 136 0.14 13.84 -5.69
CA PHE A 136 -0.12 13.14 -6.95
C PHE A 136 -0.37 14.12 -8.10
N VAL A 137 -1.22 15.11 -7.90
CA VAL A 137 -1.50 16.15 -8.92
C VAL A 137 -0.24 16.94 -9.24
N ALA A 138 0.56 17.29 -8.24
CA ALA A 138 1.86 17.94 -8.47
C ALA A 138 2.78 17.08 -9.34
N ALA A 139 2.90 15.78 -9.04
CA ALA A 139 3.69 14.84 -9.85
C ALA A 139 3.17 14.72 -11.29
N CYS A 140 1.86 14.79 -11.51
CA CYS A 140 1.27 14.83 -12.86
C CYS A 140 1.65 16.10 -13.61
N VAL A 141 1.61 17.27 -12.95
CA VAL A 141 2.00 18.56 -13.54
C VAL A 141 3.49 18.55 -13.91
N ASP A 142 4.35 18.06 -13.01
CA ASP A 142 5.79 17.95 -13.26
C ASP A 142 6.07 17.00 -14.42
N ARG A 143 5.37 15.87 -14.48
CA ARG A 143 5.47 14.92 -15.61
C ARG A 143 5.05 15.54 -16.93
N ALA A 144 4.00 16.36 -16.94
CA ALA A 144 3.52 17.04 -18.14
C ALA A 144 4.49 18.13 -18.64
N ARG A 145 5.26 18.74 -17.73
CA ARG A 145 6.28 19.75 -18.05
C ARG A 145 7.63 19.16 -18.46
N ALA A 146 7.93 17.94 -18.03
CA ALA A 146 9.16 17.26 -18.41
C ALA A 146 9.17 16.98 -19.92
N PRO A 147 10.29 17.21 -20.63
CA PRO A 147 10.41 16.83 -22.04
C PRO A 147 10.11 15.34 -22.21
N ALA A 148 9.45 14.99 -23.33
CA ALA A 148 9.12 13.60 -23.63
C ALA A 148 10.37 12.73 -23.46
N ARG A 149 10.28 11.67 -22.64
CA ARG A 149 11.34 10.67 -22.59
C ARG A 149 11.35 10.03 -23.97
N ASN A 150 12.42 10.29 -24.73
CA ASN A 150 12.67 9.62 -26.00
C ASN A 150 12.65 8.12 -25.71
N PRO A 151 11.76 7.33 -26.33
CA PRO A 151 11.73 5.89 -26.12
C PRO A 151 12.94 5.32 -26.88
N ILE A 152 14.10 5.27 -26.23
CA ILE A 152 15.27 4.62 -26.78
C ILE A 152 15.69 3.53 -25.79
N HIS A 153 15.66 2.30 -26.32
CA HIS A 153 16.05 1.00 -25.75
C HIS A 153 14.97 0.26 -24.94
N ALA A 154 14.13 -0.46 -25.71
CA ALA A 154 13.61 -1.76 -25.31
C ALA A 154 14.72 -2.83 -25.34
#